data_AF-A0A367PJ91-F1
#
_entry.id   AF-A0A367PJ91-F1
#
_cell.length_a   1.000
_cell.length_b   1.000
_cell.length_c   1.000
_cell.angle_alpha   90.00
_cell.angle_beta   90.00
_cell.angle_gamma   90.00
#
_symmetry.space_group_name_H-M   'P 1'
#
loop_
_entity.id
_entity.type
_entity.pdbx_description
1 polymer ?
#
loop_
_entity_poly.entity_id
_entity_poly.type
_entity_poly.pdbx_seq_one_letter_code
_entity_poly.pdbx_strand_id
1 'polypeptide(L)'
;MSVIEALLAKQDEGFISLRQLLKQMAAEGGSKPQTAARWLRSLFLEIEQKAKGQALTWYQKQAIDWEPTDARRSADARKALSHIADTVEIDYVNTTRYRHDADVFGFRADDIYVFLETHGLNLSRSARGDDTSRSAAPRTPDWTRPYIGRRQIALGDAATILAGGSPALRDVGKDAEISAWRAALIDATESHSSDLPPEISASTWGSNRDSGQMLSHADIRAWCAHRGHVWPIPEPAPKPATDAEALAEIRRLGAEVARLKTELAEARKGQEANEAAEPATAQEEVSRLAAPVAPRAVRLMEKAIAVQQRFWGANWDESDRDTWPTQDLILAWLKETYPGTSEKQRVAVELVACPVNRDRAKRGNGNP
;
A
#
# COMPACT_ATOMS: atom_id res chain seq x y z
N MET A 1 -17.42 3.18 -12.66
CA MET A 1 -16.05 3.12 -12.12
C MET A 1 -15.10 2.98 -13.30
N SER A 2 -14.19 3.92 -13.48
CA SER A 2 -13.19 3.85 -14.54
C SER A 2 -12.12 2.82 -14.15
N VAL A 3 -11.70 1.99 -15.10
CA VAL A 3 -10.60 1.01 -14.94
C VAL A 3 -9.32 1.67 -14.40
N ILE A 4 -9.14 2.97 -14.65
CA ILE A 4 -7.98 3.77 -14.25
C ILE A 4 -7.97 4.03 -12.72
N GLU A 5 -9.13 4.27 -12.10
CA GLU A 5 -9.21 4.57 -10.66
C GLU A 5 -8.96 3.32 -9.79
N ALA A 6 -9.41 2.16 -10.27
CA ALA A 6 -9.12 0.86 -9.63
C ALA A 6 -7.65 0.44 -9.79
N LEU A 7 -6.97 0.90 -10.85
CA LEU A 7 -5.53 0.71 -11.06
C LEU A 7 -4.71 1.62 -10.13
N LEU A 8 -5.12 2.89 -9.97
CA LEU A 8 -4.44 3.84 -9.06
C LEU A 8 -4.54 3.44 -7.58
N ALA A 9 -5.71 2.93 -7.14
CA ALA A 9 -5.87 2.43 -5.77
C ALA A 9 -5.07 1.15 -5.49
N LYS A 10 -4.86 0.30 -6.51
CA LYS A 10 -3.97 -0.87 -6.44
C LYS A 10 -2.48 -0.49 -6.49
N GLN A 11 -2.11 0.63 -7.09
CA GLN A 11 -0.71 1.04 -7.20
C GLN A 11 -0.07 1.42 -5.85
N ASP A 12 -0.85 1.87 -4.86
CA ASP A 12 -0.34 2.10 -3.49
C ASP A 12 -0.12 0.79 -2.69
N GLU A 13 -0.41 -0.41 -3.24
CA GLU A 13 -0.29 -1.68 -2.51
C GLU A 13 1.16 -2.05 -2.13
N GLY A 14 2.16 -1.50 -2.83
CA GLY A 14 3.58 -1.84 -2.62
C GLY A 14 4.44 -0.80 -1.90
N PHE A 15 3.88 0.36 -1.53
CA PHE A 15 4.63 1.46 -0.94
C PHE A 15 4.10 1.85 0.45
N ILE A 16 4.99 2.36 1.29
CA ILE A 16 4.67 2.94 2.60
C ILE A 16 5.27 4.34 2.68
N SER A 17 4.45 5.33 3.02
CA SER A 17 4.95 6.70 3.21
C SER A 17 5.80 6.78 4.47
N LEU A 18 6.71 7.75 4.53
CA LEU A 18 7.55 7.97 5.71
C LEU A 18 6.68 8.21 6.96
N ARG A 19 5.59 8.99 6.84
CA ARG A 19 4.63 9.19 7.94
C ARG A 19 4.03 7.87 8.42
N GLN A 20 3.55 7.03 7.51
CA GLN A 20 2.93 5.74 7.85
C GLN A 20 3.92 4.82 8.56
N LEU A 21 5.13 4.71 8.02
CA LEU A 21 6.20 3.89 8.60
C LEU A 21 6.53 4.35 10.03
N LEU A 22 6.72 5.65 10.24
CA LEU A 22 7.05 6.20 11.55
C LEU A 22 5.93 6.00 12.57
N LYS A 23 4.66 6.10 12.15
CA LYS A 23 3.50 5.81 13.01
C LYS A 23 3.45 4.33 13.39
N GLN A 24 3.74 3.42 12.46
CA GLN A 24 3.78 1.99 12.74
C GLN A 24 4.92 1.62 13.68
N MET A 25 6.15 2.09 13.39
CA MET A 25 7.30 1.90 14.28
C MET A 25 7.04 2.42 15.70
N ALA A 26 6.37 3.57 15.81
CA ALA A 26 5.99 4.15 17.09
C ALA A 26 4.97 3.28 17.83
N ALA A 27 3.93 2.80 17.14
CA ALA A 27 2.91 1.95 17.72
C ALA A 27 3.48 0.62 18.23
N GLU A 28 4.30 -0.05 17.42
CA GLU A 28 4.91 -1.34 17.78
C GLU A 28 5.99 -1.19 18.86
N GLY A 29 6.77 -0.10 18.81
CA GLY A 29 7.79 0.19 19.81
C GLY A 29 7.26 0.84 21.10
N GLY A 30 5.94 1.07 21.23
CA GLY A 30 5.35 1.76 22.38
C GLY A 30 5.93 3.18 22.59
N SER A 31 6.29 3.87 21.52
CA SER A 31 6.98 5.15 21.55
C SER A 31 6.24 6.22 20.72
N LYS A 32 6.81 7.43 20.65
CA LYS A 32 6.27 8.49 19.78
C LYS A 32 6.95 8.44 18.40
N PRO A 33 6.28 8.87 17.32
CA PRO A 33 6.87 8.89 15.96
C PRO A 33 8.22 9.60 15.84
N GLN A 34 8.51 10.59 16.69
CA GLN A 34 9.80 11.28 16.75
C GLN A 34 10.92 10.37 17.24
N THR A 35 10.63 9.48 18.18
CA THR A 35 11.60 8.49 18.66
C THR A 35 11.90 7.48 17.57
N ALA A 36 10.88 7.01 16.85
CA ALA A 36 11.06 6.19 15.65
C ALA A 36 11.87 6.93 14.58
N ALA A 37 11.62 8.22 14.34
CA ALA A 37 12.35 9.03 13.37
C ALA A 37 13.82 9.23 13.75
N ARG A 38 14.12 9.49 15.04
CA ARG A 38 15.49 9.57 15.55
C ARG A 38 16.23 8.26 15.36
N TRP A 39 15.58 7.14 15.67
CA TRP A 39 16.17 5.81 15.48
C TRP A 39 16.44 5.54 14.00
N LEU A 40 15.46 5.78 13.12
CA LEU A 40 15.61 5.56 11.68
C LEU A 40 16.70 6.46 11.06
N ARG A 41 16.79 7.72 11.52
CA ARG A 41 17.87 8.65 11.15
C ARG A 41 19.24 8.11 11.55
N SER A 42 19.39 7.66 12.79
CA SER A 42 20.65 7.09 13.28
C SER A 42 21.06 5.84 12.50
N LEU A 43 20.08 4.98 12.17
CA LEU A 43 20.31 3.78 11.38
C LEU A 43 20.84 4.11 9.98
N PHE A 44 20.22 5.08 9.27
CA PHE A 44 20.72 5.49 7.96
C PHE A 44 22.13 6.09 8.02
N LEU A 45 22.43 6.91 9.03
CA LEU A 45 23.78 7.47 9.22
C LEU A 45 24.82 6.37 9.46
N GLU A 46 24.49 5.35 10.25
CA GLU A 46 25.40 4.23 10.55
C GLU A 46 25.74 3.43 9.28
N ILE A 47 24.75 3.17 8.43
CA ILE A 47 24.93 2.41 7.19
C ILE A 47 25.75 3.20 6.17
N GLU A 48 25.48 4.50 6.04
CA GLU A 48 26.26 5.40 5.18
C GLU A 48 27.73 5.44 5.60
N GLN A 49 28.01 5.48 6.91
CA GLN A 49 29.38 5.48 7.44
C GLN A 49 30.10 4.15 7.21
N LYS A 50 29.40 3.02 7.29
CA LYS A 50 30.00 1.69 7.16
C LYS A 50 30.35 1.30 5.73
N ALA A 51 29.94 2.08 4.71
CA ALA A 51 30.24 1.91 3.28
C ALA A 51 30.05 0.50 2.70
N LYS A 52 29.33 -0.38 3.39
CA LYS A 52 29.17 -1.81 3.09
C LYS A 52 27.71 -2.23 2.89
N GLY A 53 26.76 -1.30 2.95
CA GLY A 53 25.35 -1.57 2.76
C GLY A 53 24.83 -1.00 1.44
N GLN A 54 23.94 -1.74 0.80
CA GLN A 54 23.10 -1.19 -0.25
C GLN A 54 22.20 -0.12 0.39
N ALA A 55 22.41 1.15 0.01
CA ALA A 55 21.58 2.24 0.50
C ALA A 55 20.12 1.99 0.10
N LEU A 56 19.21 2.19 1.04
CA LEU A 56 17.79 2.02 0.78
C LEU A 56 17.33 3.08 -0.23
N THR A 57 16.58 2.65 -1.25
CA THR A 57 16.10 3.57 -2.28
C THR A 57 14.90 4.33 -1.74
N TRP A 58 15.02 5.64 -1.68
CA TRP A 58 13.90 6.53 -1.37
C TRP A 58 13.01 6.67 -2.61
N TYR A 59 11.70 6.75 -2.38
CA TYR A 59 10.72 7.00 -3.41
C TYR A 59 9.96 8.28 -3.11
N GLN A 60 9.56 8.98 -4.17
CA GLN A 60 8.72 10.16 -4.09
C GLN A 60 7.39 9.89 -4.80
N LYS A 61 6.29 10.13 -4.09
CA LYS A 61 4.94 10.08 -4.62
C LYS A 61 4.75 11.22 -5.61
N GLN A 62 4.51 10.87 -6.87
CA GLN A 62 4.04 11.75 -7.93
C GLN A 62 2.51 11.68 -8.01
N ALA A 63 1.92 12.44 -8.94
CA ALA A 63 0.47 12.43 -9.17
C ALA A 63 -0.09 11.03 -9.52
N ILE A 64 0.73 10.17 -10.14
CA ILE A 64 0.28 8.90 -10.73
C ILE A 64 0.99 7.68 -10.11
N ASP A 65 2.25 7.80 -9.67
CA ASP A 65 3.03 6.67 -9.14
C ASP A 65 4.15 7.11 -8.17
N TRP A 66 4.84 6.15 -7.58
CA TRP A 66 6.05 6.34 -6.79
C TRP A 66 7.30 6.20 -7.66
N GLU A 67 8.09 7.26 -7.76
CA GLU A 67 9.34 7.26 -8.51
C GLU A 67 10.56 7.17 -7.59
N PRO A 68 11.59 6.37 -7.95
CA PRO A 68 12.84 6.37 -7.20
C PRO A 68 13.49 7.76 -7.25
N THR A 69 13.91 8.26 -6.10
CA THR A 69 14.51 9.60 -6.01
C THR A 69 15.97 9.59 -6.45
N ASP A 70 16.39 10.67 -7.12
CA ASP A 70 17.81 10.95 -7.33
C ASP A 70 18.52 11.33 -6.00
N ALA A 71 19.83 11.55 -6.05
CA ALA A 71 20.64 11.90 -4.87
C ALA A 71 20.17 13.20 -4.20
N ARG A 72 19.66 14.17 -4.96
CA ARG A 72 19.20 15.47 -4.44
C ARG A 72 17.88 15.31 -3.70
N ARG A 73 16.90 14.62 -4.30
CA ARG A 73 15.60 14.33 -3.69
C ARG A 73 15.74 13.40 -2.49
N SER A 74 16.68 12.45 -2.52
CA SER A 74 17.04 11.65 -1.34
C SER A 74 17.56 12.52 -0.19
N ALA A 75 18.31 13.60 -0.48
CA ALA A 75 18.75 14.54 0.55
C ALA A 75 17.57 15.31 1.15
N ASP A 76 16.54 15.65 0.36
CA ASP A 76 15.33 16.30 0.85
C ASP A 76 14.49 15.36 1.71
N ALA A 77 14.38 14.07 1.35
CA ALA A 77 13.74 13.06 2.19
C ALA A 77 14.46 12.88 3.55
N ARG A 78 15.81 12.90 3.56
CA ARG A 78 16.61 12.90 4.81
C ARG A 78 16.41 14.16 5.65
N LYS A 79 16.26 15.33 5.01
CA LYS A 79 15.92 16.58 5.72
C LYS A 79 14.53 16.47 6.36
N ALA A 80 13.54 15.93 5.65
CA ALA A 80 12.20 15.70 6.18
C ALA A 80 12.26 14.77 7.41
N LEU A 81 12.97 13.64 7.30
CA LEU A 81 13.20 12.72 8.43
C LEU A 81 13.88 13.42 9.62
N SER A 82 14.91 14.23 9.36
CA SER A 82 15.63 14.97 10.41
C SER A 82 14.74 15.99 11.09
N HIS A 83 13.95 16.73 10.32
CA HIS A 83 13.00 17.69 10.85
C HIS A 83 11.95 17.01 11.74
N ILE A 84 11.43 15.84 11.35
CA ILE A 84 10.51 15.06 12.17
C ILE A 84 11.18 14.57 13.47
N ALA A 85 12.44 14.15 13.38
CA ALA A 85 13.21 13.69 14.54
C ALA A 85 13.43 14.80 15.60
N ASP A 86 13.55 16.05 15.14
CA ASP A 86 13.89 17.22 15.96
C ASP A 86 12.68 18.05 16.41
N THR A 87 11.50 17.87 15.81
CA THR A 87 10.27 18.64 16.13
C THR A 87 9.36 17.94 17.14
N VAL A 88 8.58 18.73 17.89
CA VAL A 88 7.78 18.26 19.04
C VAL A 88 6.56 17.42 18.61
N GLU A 89 6.01 17.58 17.40
CA GLU A 89 4.76 16.89 17.00
C GLU A 89 4.55 16.77 15.47
N ILE A 90 4.48 15.54 14.93
CA ILE A 90 4.25 15.27 13.48
C ILE A 90 2.93 15.88 12.97
N ASP A 91 1.93 15.97 13.83
CA ASP A 91 0.59 16.42 13.44
C ASP A 91 0.38 17.93 13.66
N TYR A 92 1.30 18.62 14.38
CA TYR A 92 1.17 20.03 14.75
C TYR A 92 2.09 20.99 13.97
N VAL A 93 2.97 20.48 13.11
CA VAL A 93 3.76 21.32 12.19
C VAL A 93 2.84 21.87 11.10
N ASN A 94 2.31 23.07 11.34
CA ASN A 94 1.48 23.84 10.41
C ASN A 94 2.33 24.62 9.38
N THR A 95 3.66 24.44 9.36
CA THR A 95 4.51 24.97 8.30
C THR A 95 4.42 24.04 7.08
N THR A 96 3.76 24.56 6.05
CA THR A 96 3.25 23.90 4.83
C THR A 96 4.26 23.13 3.99
N ARG A 97 5.54 23.06 4.35
CA ARG A 97 6.56 22.38 3.53
C ARG A 97 6.84 20.95 4.01
N TYR A 98 7.24 20.78 5.27
CA TYR A 98 7.73 19.50 5.77
C TYR A 98 6.62 18.48 6.08
N ARG A 99 5.40 18.95 6.32
CA ARG A 99 4.24 18.07 6.51
C ARG A 99 3.91 17.31 5.22
N HIS A 100 4.07 17.97 4.06
CA HIS A 100 3.88 17.34 2.76
C HIS A 100 5.01 16.36 2.47
N ASP A 101 6.25 16.71 2.78
CA ASP A 101 7.41 15.85 2.50
C ASP A 101 7.29 14.46 3.17
N ALA A 102 6.73 14.37 4.39
CA ALA A 102 6.54 13.09 5.09
C ALA A 102 5.50 12.17 4.43
N ASP A 103 4.57 12.73 3.67
CA ASP A 103 3.55 12.00 2.91
C ASP A 103 3.98 11.76 1.46
N VAL A 104 4.88 12.61 0.95
CA VAL A 104 5.41 12.58 -0.41
C VAL A 104 6.61 11.64 -0.51
N PHE A 105 7.42 11.48 0.53
CA PHE A 105 8.52 10.50 0.53
C PHE A 105 8.15 9.20 1.23
N GLY A 106 8.74 8.10 0.77
CA GLY A 106 8.41 6.77 1.24
C GLY A 106 9.35 5.72 0.69
N PHE A 107 8.96 4.47 0.88
CA PHE A 107 9.74 3.29 0.51
C PHE A 107 8.84 2.22 -0.07
N ARG A 108 9.42 1.31 -0.87
CA ARG A 108 8.78 0.03 -1.13
C ARG A 108 8.66 -0.73 0.17
N ALA A 109 7.45 -1.20 0.48
CA ALA A 109 7.12 -1.85 1.73
C ALA A 109 8.01 -3.10 1.96
N ASP A 110 8.15 -3.96 0.96
CA ASP A 110 8.99 -5.16 1.08
C ASP A 110 10.46 -4.83 1.36
N ASP A 111 10.99 -3.81 0.69
CA ASP A 111 12.40 -3.41 0.84
C ASP A 111 12.66 -2.84 2.25
N ILE A 112 11.79 -1.95 2.73
CA ILE A 112 11.98 -1.33 4.06
C ILE A 112 11.74 -2.34 5.19
N TYR A 113 10.78 -3.26 5.08
CA TYR A 113 10.55 -4.24 6.13
C TYR A 113 11.71 -5.24 6.25
N VAL A 114 12.22 -5.76 5.13
CA VAL A 114 13.40 -6.64 5.15
C VAL A 114 14.62 -5.92 5.72
N PHE A 115 14.80 -4.64 5.35
CA PHE A 115 15.87 -3.82 5.89
C PHE A 115 15.76 -3.61 7.40
N LEU A 116 14.57 -3.29 7.91
CA LEU A 116 14.35 -3.09 9.34
C LEU A 116 14.55 -4.40 10.13
N GLU A 117 14.08 -5.53 9.59
CA GLU A 117 14.28 -6.85 10.18
C GLU A 117 15.77 -7.22 10.26
N THR A 118 16.54 -6.93 9.21
CA THR A 118 18.00 -7.13 9.19
C THR A 118 18.72 -6.34 10.28
N HIS A 119 18.13 -5.25 10.76
CA HIS A 119 18.65 -4.41 11.84
C HIS A 119 17.92 -4.65 13.18
N GLY A 120 17.27 -5.80 13.33
CA GLY A 120 16.68 -6.26 14.60
C GLY A 120 15.33 -5.64 14.93
N LEU A 121 14.66 -4.97 13.99
CA LEU A 121 13.34 -4.38 14.17
C LEU A 121 12.31 -5.13 13.33
N ASN A 122 11.58 -6.06 13.95
CA ASN A 122 10.55 -6.84 13.28
C ASN A 122 9.20 -6.12 13.40
N LEU A 123 8.73 -5.51 12.30
CA LEU A 123 7.43 -4.86 12.25
C LEU A 123 6.36 -5.84 11.76
N SER A 124 5.26 -5.92 12.51
CA SER A 124 4.10 -6.71 12.17
C SER A 124 3.45 -6.15 10.89
N ARG A 125 3.62 -6.85 9.76
CA ARG A 125 2.93 -6.50 8.49
C ARG A 125 1.40 -6.46 8.62
N SER A 126 0.84 -7.03 9.69
CA SER A 126 -0.59 -7.18 9.97
C SER A 126 -1.36 -5.91 10.34
N ALA A 127 -0.73 -4.74 10.49
CA ALA A 127 -1.45 -3.50 10.83
C ALA A 127 -1.85 -2.66 9.61
N ARG A 128 -1.86 -3.22 8.40
CA ARG A 128 -2.60 -2.62 7.28
C ARG A 128 -4.08 -2.82 7.58
N GLY A 129 -4.61 -1.93 8.44
CA GLY A 129 -5.98 -2.00 8.92
C GLY A 129 -6.94 -2.28 7.76
N ASP A 130 -7.72 -3.34 7.92
CA ASP A 130 -8.81 -3.80 7.06
C ASP A 130 -9.95 -2.75 6.92
N ASP A 131 -9.70 -1.52 7.35
CA ASP A 131 -10.57 -0.35 7.19
C ASP A 131 -10.64 0.13 5.72
N THR A 132 -9.94 -0.55 4.81
CA THR A 132 -10.07 -0.41 3.35
C THR A 132 -11.14 -1.33 2.73
N SER A 133 -11.64 -2.32 3.48
CA SER A 133 -12.80 -3.13 3.06
C SER A 133 -14.14 -2.39 3.23
N ARG A 134 -14.12 -1.17 3.78
CA ARG A 134 -15.29 -0.29 3.91
C ARG A 134 -15.54 0.43 2.58
N SER A 135 -16.22 -0.25 1.65
CA SER A 135 -16.79 0.26 0.38
C SER A 135 -15.96 1.35 -0.29
N ALA A 136 -15.21 0.94 -1.33
CA ALA A 136 -14.38 1.79 -2.20
C ALA A 136 -15.19 2.81 -3.03
N ALA A 137 -16.08 3.57 -2.40
CA ALA A 137 -16.50 4.84 -2.94
C ALA A 137 -15.27 5.74 -2.97
N PRO A 138 -14.98 6.42 -4.09
CA PRO A 138 -13.87 7.37 -4.17
C PRO A 138 -14.02 8.37 -3.02
N ARG A 139 -13.09 8.32 -2.06
CA ARG A 139 -13.10 9.24 -0.93
C ARG A 139 -12.81 10.62 -1.50
N THR A 140 -13.83 11.46 -1.54
CA THR A 140 -13.67 12.86 -1.92
C THR A 140 -12.58 13.46 -1.05
N PRO A 141 -11.51 14.05 -1.61
CA PRO A 141 -10.42 14.59 -0.82
C PRO A 141 -10.94 15.56 0.23
N ASP A 142 -10.40 15.52 1.45
CA ASP A 142 -10.92 16.31 2.57
C ASP A 142 -10.90 17.82 2.30
N TRP A 143 -10.01 18.28 1.42
CA TRP A 143 -9.93 19.68 1.02
C TRP A 143 -11.14 20.16 0.19
N THR A 144 -11.92 19.25 -0.40
CA THR A 144 -13.14 19.60 -1.17
C THR A 144 -14.31 20.00 -0.27
N ARG A 145 -14.33 19.53 1.00
CA ARG A 145 -15.45 19.71 1.93
C ARG A 145 -15.94 21.15 2.07
N PRO A 146 -15.07 22.19 2.16
CA PRO A 146 -15.53 23.58 2.27
C PRO A 146 -16.30 24.09 1.04
N TYR A 147 -16.15 23.42 -0.11
CA TYR A 147 -16.76 23.81 -1.38
C TYR A 147 -18.06 23.05 -1.68
N ILE A 148 -18.30 21.91 -1.03
CA ILE A 148 -19.54 21.15 -1.18
C ILE A 148 -20.72 22.01 -0.70
N GLY A 149 -21.71 22.17 -1.58
CA GLY A 149 -22.91 22.98 -1.30
C GLY A 149 -22.79 24.47 -1.59
N ARG A 150 -21.62 24.98 -1.99
CA ARG A 150 -21.51 26.33 -2.53
C ARG A 150 -22.14 26.37 -3.92
N ARG A 151 -22.79 27.49 -4.24
CA ARG A 151 -23.33 27.74 -5.60
C ARG A 151 -22.26 28.26 -6.55
N GLN A 152 -21.27 28.98 -6.01
CA GLN A 152 -20.22 29.62 -6.78
C GLN A 152 -18.84 29.39 -6.14
N ILE A 153 -17.80 29.49 -6.95
CA ILE A 153 -16.40 29.36 -6.56
C ILE A 153 -15.55 30.43 -7.25
N ALA A 154 -14.52 30.94 -6.59
CA ALA A 154 -13.61 31.89 -7.21
C ALA A 154 -12.85 31.25 -8.38
N LEU A 155 -12.64 32.00 -9.47
CA LEU A 155 -11.90 31.56 -10.67
C LEU A 155 -10.58 30.86 -10.33
N GLY A 156 -9.75 31.49 -9.48
CA GLY A 156 -8.46 30.94 -9.12
C GLY A 156 -8.55 29.62 -8.35
N ASP A 157 -9.57 29.47 -7.47
CA ASP A 157 -9.79 28.22 -6.74
C ASP A 157 -10.24 27.12 -7.70
N ALA A 158 -11.12 27.44 -8.65
CA ALA A 158 -11.58 26.48 -9.65
C ALA A 158 -10.43 25.99 -10.55
N ALA A 159 -9.54 26.88 -10.96
CA ALA A 159 -8.34 26.51 -11.72
C ALA A 159 -7.40 25.60 -10.91
N THR A 160 -7.15 25.92 -9.64
CA THR A 160 -6.34 25.07 -8.74
C THR A 160 -6.96 23.69 -8.57
N ILE A 161 -8.28 23.60 -8.45
CA ILE A 161 -9.01 22.36 -8.28
C ILE A 161 -8.93 21.47 -9.53
N LEU A 162 -9.04 22.05 -10.73
CA LEU A 162 -8.90 21.31 -11.99
C LEU A 162 -7.49 20.79 -12.22
N ALA A 163 -6.48 21.51 -11.72
CA ALA A 163 -5.09 21.05 -11.69
C ALA A 163 -4.81 19.98 -10.61
N GLY A 164 -5.83 19.48 -9.90
CA GLY A 164 -5.68 18.49 -8.83
C GLY A 164 -5.11 19.05 -7.51
N GLY A 165 -4.95 20.37 -7.40
CA GLY A 165 -4.42 21.05 -6.22
C GLY A 165 -5.49 21.40 -5.17
N SER A 166 -5.04 21.66 -3.95
CA SER A 166 -5.87 22.23 -2.88
C SER A 166 -5.81 23.75 -2.91
N PRO A 167 -6.94 24.48 -3.01
CA PRO A 167 -6.91 25.94 -2.98
C PRO A 167 -6.39 26.55 -1.67
N ALA A 168 -6.44 25.81 -0.56
CA ALA A 168 -5.88 26.25 0.72
C ALA A 168 -4.34 26.31 0.72
N LEU A 169 -3.73 25.58 -0.22
CA LEU A 169 -2.29 25.46 -0.40
C LEU A 169 -1.85 26.17 -1.67
N ARG A 170 -2.36 27.38 -1.93
CA ARG A 170 -1.85 28.26 -2.99
C ARG A 170 -0.38 28.60 -2.70
N ASP A 171 0.52 27.67 -2.97
CA ASP A 171 1.91 28.01 -3.14
C ASP A 171 1.96 28.92 -4.37
N VAL A 172 2.51 30.12 -4.20
CA VAL A 172 2.46 31.21 -5.18
C VAL A 172 3.39 30.90 -6.38
N GLY A 173 3.88 29.66 -6.47
CA GLY A 173 4.60 29.12 -7.60
C GLY A 173 3.66 28.91 -8.79
N LYS A 174 4.04 29.52 -9.91
CA LYS A 174 3.38 29.45 -11.22
C LYS A 174 3.33 28.00 -11.72
N ASP A 175 2.37 27.23 -11.22
CA ASP A 175 2.09 25.96 -11.85
C ASP A 175 1.52 26.26 -13.26
N ALA A 176 2.23 25.76 -14.27
CA ALA A 176 1.83 25.94 -15.66
C ALA A 176 0.45 25.33 -15.89
N GLU A 177 0.12 24.26 -15.17
CA GLU A 177 -1.18 23.59 -15.25
C GLU A 177 -2.30 24.47 -14.68
N ILE A 178 -2.11 25.07 -13.49
CA ILE A 178 -3.07 26.03 -12.92
C ILE A 178 -3.27 27.22 -13.87
N SER A 179 -2.19 27.70 -14.49
CA SER A 179 -2.25 28.81 -15.45
C SER A 179 -3.02 28.45 -16.72
N ALA A 180 -2.85 27.22 -17.23
CA ALA A 180 -3.59 26.71 -18.38
C ALA A 180 -5.08 26.56 -18.08
N TRP A 181 -5.44 25.95 -16.95
CA TRP A 181 -6.83 25.83 -16.52
C TRP A 181 -7.49 27.18 -16.29
N ARG A 182 -6.75 28.13 -15.73
CA ARG A 182 -7.23 29.50 -15.56
C ARG A 182 -7.55 30.17 -16.90
N ALA A 183 -6.66 30.05 -17.88
CA ALA A 183 -6.90 30.60 -19.21
C ALA A 183 -8.14 29.96 -19.87
N ALA A 184 -8.29 28.64 -19.76
CA ALA A 184 -9.45 27.92 -20.28
C ALA A 184 -10.78 28.34 -19.61
N LEU A 185 -10.77 28.54 -18.29
CA LEU A 185 -11.94 29.04 -17.56
C LEU A 185 -12.27 30.50 -17.93
N ILE A 186 -11.26 31.35 -18.14
CA ILE A 186 -11.45 32.73 -18.60
C ILE A 186 -12.14 32.72 -19.97
N ASP A 187 -11.63 31.95 -20.92
CA ASP A 187 -12.20 31.79 -22.26
C ASP A 187 -13.65 31.30 -22.23
N ALA A 188 -13.96 30.33 -21.36
CA ALA A 188 -15.34 29.84 -21.18
C ALA A 188 -16.31 30.88 -20.58
N THR A 189 -15.78 31.88 -19.85
CA THR A 189 -16.59 32.98 -19.28
C THR A 189 -16.70 34.18 -20.22
N GLU A 190 -15.69 34.40 -21.05
CA GLU A 190 -15.65 35.49 -22.02
C GLU A 190 -16.05 34.90 -23.38
N SER A 191 -17.34 34.97 -23.71
CA SER A 191 -17.72 34.66 -25.09
C SER A 191 -17.06 35.67 -26.02
N HIS A 192 -16.11 35.20 -26.84
CA HIS A 192 -15.40 36.02 -27.82
C HIS A 192 -16.26 36.31 -29.07
N SER A 193 -17.41 35.65 -29.17
CA SER A 193 -18.38 35.88 -30.25
C SER A 193 -19.59 36.61 -29.69
N SER A 194 -20.01 37.69 -30.34
CA SER A 194 -21.25 38.42 -30.01
C SER A 194 -22.49 37.53 -30.05
N ASP A 195 -22.41 36.41 -30.76
CA ASP A 195 -23.57 35.61 -31.15
C ASP A 195 -23.79 34.38 -30.25
N LEU A 196 -22.84 34.06 -29.37
CA LEU A 196 -22.94 32.92 -28.46
C LEU A 196 -22.94 33.39 -27.00
N PRO A 197 -23.85 32.89 -26.15
CA PRO A 197 -23.78 33.14 -24.72
C PRO A 197 -22.53 32.46 -24.13
N PRO A 198 -21.95 33.01 -23.04
CA PRO A 198 -20.83 32.36 -22.35
C PRO A 198 -21.24 30.99 -21.82
N GLU A 199 -20.33 30.02 -21.88
CA GLU A 199 -20.58 28.64 -21.39
C GLU A 199 -20.60 28.59 -19.85
N ILE A 200 -19.87 29.48 -19.19
CA ILE A 200 -19.83 29.59 -17.73
C ILE A 200 -20.31 30.97 -17.29
N SER A 201 -21.39 31.00 -16.50
CA SER A 201 -21.87 32.23 -15.86
C SER A 201 -20.86 32.70 -14.80
N ALA A 202 -20.45 33.96 -14.91
CA ALA A 202 -19.55 34.62 -13.99
C ALA A 202 -20.17 35.89 -13.39
N SER A 203 -19.85 36.19 -12.13
CA SER A 203 -20.16 37.49 -11.53
C SER A 203 -19.30 38.60 -12.12
N THR A 204 -19.74 39.85 -11.96
CA THR A 204 -18.88 41.01 -12.23
C THR A 204 -17.63 40.96 -11.35
N TRP A 205 -16.48 41.17 -11.99
CA TRP A 205 -15.15 41.19 -11.40
C TRP A 205 -14.90 42.43 -10.53
N GLY A 206 -14.27 42.22 -9.38
CA GLY A 206 -13.66 43.29 -8.57
C GLY A 206 -12.23 43.61 -9.00
N SER A 207 -11.47 44.33 -8.18
CA SER A 207 -10.10 44.77 -8.49
C SER A 207 -9.09 43.63 -8.73
N ASN A 208 -9.40 42.41 -8.28
CA ASN A 208 -8.63 41.21 -8.58
C ASN A 208 -9.55 40.16 -9.20
N ARG A 209 -9.35 39.89 -10.49
CA ARG A 209 -10.13 38.91 -11.25
C ARG A 209 -10.05 37.51 -10.63
N ASP A 210 -8.89 37.13 -10.13
CA ASP A 210 -8.59 35.76 -9.71
C ASP A 210 -9.32 35.33 -8.43
N SER A 211 -9.50 36.27 -7.50
CA SER A 211 -10.25 36.06 -6.25
C SER A 211 -11.65 36.64 -6.28
N GLY A 212 -11.92 37.61 -7.16
CA GLY A 212 -13.17 38.35 -7.21
C GLY A 212 -14.19 37.82 -8.22
N GLN A 213 -13.75 37.15 -9.28
CA GLN A 213 -14.67 36.57 -10.27
C GLN A 213 -15.20 35.23 -9.74
N MET A 214 -16.48 35.20 -9.39
CA MET A 214 -17.18 34.01 -8.91
C MET A 214 -17.84 33.29 -10.09
N LEU A 215 -17.58 31.99 -10.21
CA LEU A 215 -18.07 31.12 -11.28
C LEU A 215 -19.14 30.16 -10.73
N SER A 216 -20.18 29.88 -11.52
CA SER A 216 -21.22 28.90 -11.18
C SER A 216 -20.66 27.47 -11.12
N HIS A 217 -20.86 26.76 -10.01
CA HIS A 217 -20.45 25.34 -9.90
C HIS A 217 -21.17 24.45 -10.91
N ALA A 218 -22.45 24.73 -11.20
CA ALA A 218 -23.24 23.95 -12.14
C ALA A 218 -22.67 24.08 -13.55
N ASP A 219 -22.31 25.30 -13.95
CA ASP A 219 -21.82 25.61 -15.28
C ASP A 219 -20.41 25.05 -15.48
N ILE A 220 -19.52 25.16 -14.48
CA ILE A 220 -18.20 24.52 -14.53
C ILE A 220 -18.34 23.00 -14.70
N ARG A 221 -19.28 22.37 -13.99
CA ARG A 221 -19.51 20.93 -14.10
C ARG A 221 -20.02 20.55 -15.50
N ALA A 222 -20.97 21.30 -16.04
CA ALA A 222 -21.48 21.09 -17.40
C ALA A 222 -20.37 21.28 -18.45
N TRP A 223 -19.58 22.35 -18.30
CA TRP A 223 -18.42 22.65 -19.15
C TRP A 223 -17.36 21.53 -19.10
N CYS A 224 -17.00 21.05 -17.91
CA CYS A 224 -16.07 19.93 -17.74
C CYS A 224 -16.62 18.67 -18.42
N ALA A 225 -17.89 18.33 -18.16
CA ALA A 225 -18.52 17.13 -18.73
C ALA A 225 -18.57 17.18 -20.26
N HIS A 226 -18.88 18.34 -20.85
CA HIS A 226 -18.88 18.53 -22.30
C HIS A 226 -17.50 18.27 -22.93
N ARG A 227 -16.42 18.56 -22.18
CA ARG A 227 -15.03 18.38 -22.61
C ARG A 227 -14.41 17.05 -22.14
N GLY A 228 -15.19 16.15 -21.55
CA GLY A 228 -14.72 14.85 -21.08
C GLY A 228 -13.89 14.90 -19.79
N HIS A 229 -13.99 15.99 -19.02
CA HIS A 229 -13.38 16.16 -17.71
C HIS A 229 -14.39 15.95 -16.58
N VAL A 230 -13.90 15.52 -15.41
CA VAL A 230 -14.72 15.36 -14.20
C VAL A 230 -14.43 16.52 -13.26
N TRP A 231 -15.47 17.26 -12.89
CA TRP A 231 -15.37 18.26 -11.82
C TRP A 231 -15.29 17.55 -10.46
N PRO A 232 -14.19 17.68 -9.69
CA PRO A 232 -13.93 16.81 -8.54
C PRO A 232 -14.78 17.15 -7.29
N ILE A 233 -15.50 18.27 -7.29
CA ILE A 233 -16.41 18.61 -6.19
C ILE A 233 -17.79 18.02 -6.49
N PRO A 234 -18.26 17.07 -5.64
CA PRO A 234 -19.53 16.39 -5.86
C PRO A 234 -20.67 17.39 -5.84
N GLU A 235 -21.73 17.06 -6.59
CA GLU A 235 -22.96 17.84 -6.51
C GLU A 235 -23.53 17.75 -5.09
N PRO A 236 -23.92 18.88 -4.47
CA PRO A 236 -24.62 18.80 -3.21
C PRO A 236 -25.86 17.93 -3.40
N ALA A 237 -26.11 17.03 -2.44
CA ALA A 237 -27.34 16.27 -2.43
C ALA A 237 -28.53 17.25 -2.59
N PRO A 238 -29.48 16.96 -3.50
CA PRO A 238 -30.60 17.84 -3.75
C PRO A 238 -31.27 18.15 -2.41
N LYS A 239 -31.32 19.43 -2.05
CA LYS A 239 -32.08 19.84 -0.87
C LYS A 239 -33.56 19.67 -1.22
N PRO A 240 -34.36 19.01 -0.37
CA PRO A 240 -35.79 18.96 -0.56
C PRO A 240 -36.34 20.39 -0.67
N ALA A 241 -37.17 20.65 -1.68
CA ALA A 241 -37.70 21.97 -1.96
C ALA A 241 -38.74 22.39 -0.91
N THR A 242 -39.34 21.41 -0.23
CA THR A 242 -40.35 21.61 0.81
C THR A 242 -40.11 20.70 2.01
N ASP A 243 -40.61 21.09 3.18
CA ASP A 243 -40.58 20.26 4.39
C ASP A 243 -41.30 18.91 4.20
N ALA A 244 -42.32 18.89 3.33
CA ALA A 244 -43.04 17.66 2.99
C ALA A 244 -42.15 16.67 2.23
N GLU A 245 -41.35 17.15 1.28
CA GLU A 245 -40.35 16.32 0.58
C GLU A 245 -39.25 15.86 1.52
N ALA A 246 -38.79 16.73 2.44
CA ALA A 246 -37.80 16.37 3.44
C ALA A 246 -38.30 15.23 4.35
N LEU A 247 -39.54 15.33 4.83
CA LEU A 247 -40.18 14.30 5.64
C LEU A 247 -40.40 13.00 4.86
N ALA A 248 -40.78 13.08 3.58
CA ALA A 248 -40.92 11.91 2.72
C ALA A 248 -39.58 11.19 2.54
N GLU A 249 -38.50 11.92 2.31
CA GLU A 249 -37.16 11.36 2.16
C GLU A 249 -36.64 10.76 3.48
N ILE A 250 -36.87 11.41 4.63
CA ILE A 250 -36.54 10.84 5.95
C ILE A 250 -37.29 9.53 6.17
N ARG A 251 -38.58 9.45 5.81
CA ARG A 251 -39.35 8.20 5.91
C ARG A 251 -38.80 7.12 4.99
N ARG A 252 -38.43 7.47 3.75
CA ARG A 252 -37.83 6.55 2.77
C ARG A 252 -36.51 5.99 3.29
N LEU A 253 -35.61 6.85 3.75
CA LEU A 253 -34.32 6.45 4.33
C LEU A 253 -34.51 5.64 5.62
N GLY A 254 -35.50 5.99 6.46
CA GLY A 254 -35.85 5.23 7.65
C GLY A 254 -36.32 3.81 7.32
N ALA A 255 -37.14 3.64 6.28
CA ALA A 255 -37.58 2.33 5.80
C ALA A 255 -36.41 1.51 5.23
N GLU A 256 -35.49 2.15 4.51
CA GLU A 256 -34.30 1.50 3.96
C GLU A 256 -33.35 1.03 5.07
N VAL A 257 -33.12 1.86 6.09
CA VAL A 257 -32.32 1.47 7.26
C VAL A 257 -32.96 0.31 8.01
N ALA A 258 -34.29 0.29 8.13
CA ALA A 258 -34.99 -0.83 8.74
C ALA A 258 -34.82 -2.12 7.92
N ARG A 259 -34.92 -2.04 6.59
CA ARG A 259 -34.69 -3.17 5.66
C ARG A 259 -33.27 -3.72 5.81
N LEU A 260 -32.25 -2.87 5.71
CA LEU A 260 -30.84 -3.27 5.82
C LEU A 260 -30.51 -3.86 7.19
N LYS A 261 -31.15 -3.39 8.28
CA LYS A 261 -30.99 -3.99 9.61
C LYS A 261 -31.57 -5.41 9.67
N THR A 262 -32.71 -5.65 9.03
CA THR A 262 -33.28 -7.01 8.93
C THR A 262 -32.38 -7.92 8.11
N GLU A 263 -31.89 -7.46 6.97
CA GLU A 263 -30.96 -8.21 6.12
C GLU A 263 -29.66 -8.57 6.85
N LEU A 264 -29.08 -7.61 7.60
CA LEU A 264 -27.91 -7.88 8.44
C LEU A 264 -28.19 -8.88 9.56
N ALA A 265 -29.38 -8.83 10.17
CA ALA A 265 -29.76 -9.79 11.21
C ALA A 265 -29.95 -11.21 10.64
N GLU A 266 -30.50 -11.33 9.43
CA GLU A 266 -30.63 -12.61 8.72
C GLU A 266 -29.28 -13.16 8.28
N ALA A 267 -28.41 -12.32 7.70
CA ALA A 267 -27.06 -12.70 7.32
C ALA A 267 -26.24 -13.18 8.52
N ARG A 268 -26.35 -12.48 9.66
CA ARG A 268 -25.67 -12.89 10.90
C ARG A 268 -26.20 -14.22 11.44
N LYS A 269 -27.51 -14.46 11.41
CA LYS A 269 -28.08 -15.77 11.76
C LYS A 269 -27.60 -16.87 10.83
N GLY A 270 -27.43 -16.57 9.54
CA GLY A 270 -26.84 -17.48 8.56
C GLY A 270 -25.38 -17.82 8.87
N GLN A 271 -24.58 -16.82 9.26
CA GLN A 271 -23.19 -17.03 9.70
C GLN A 271 -23.12 -17.87 10.98
N GLU A 272 -23.92 -17.54 11.99
CA GLU A 272 -23.97 -18.30 13.25
C GLU A 272 -24.43 -19.76 13.02
N ALA A 273 -25.36 -19.99 12.10
CA ALA A 273 -25.77 -21.35 11.72
C ALA A 273 -24.69 -22.12 10.95
N ASN A 274 -23.91 -21.44 10.10
CA ASN A 274 -22.81 -22.04 9.34
C ASN A 274 -21.62 -22.35 10.26
N GLU A 275 -21.27 -21.43 11.16
CA GLU A 275 -20.25 -21.63 12.20
C GLU A 275 -20.65 -22.71 13.21
N ALA A 276 -21.95 -22.95 13.45
CA ALA A 276 -22.39 -24.07 14.30
C ALA A 276 -22.35 -25.43 13.57
N ALA A 277 -22.43 -25.45 12.23
CA ALA A 277 -22.32 -26.66 11.43
C ALA A 277 -20.86 -27.08 11.19
N GLU A 278 -19.95 -26.12 11.08
CA GLU A 278 -18.51 -26.34 10.83
C GLU A 278 -17.76 -27.16 11.90
N PRO A 279 -18.00 -27.04 13.23
CA PRO A 279 -17.31 -27.84 14.23
C PRO A 279 -17.74 -29.31 14.18
N ALA A 280 -18.97 -29.63 13.75
CA ALA A 280 -19.40 -31.02 13.62
C ALA A 280 -18.62 -31.75 12.51
N THR A 281 -18.43 -31.10 11.37
CA THR A 281 -17.63 -31.64 10.26
C THR A 281 -16.14 -31.64 10.56
N ALA A 282 -15.62 -30.59 11.19
CA ALA A 282 -14.20 -30.51 11.56
C ALA A 282 -13.84 -31.54 12.65
N GLN A 283 -14.72 -31.80 13.60
CA GLN A 283 -14.47 -32.78 14.67
C GLN A 283 -14.63 -34.22 14.17
N GLU A 284 -15.46 -34.47 13.15
CA GLU A 284 -15.53 -35.74 12.43
C GLU A 284 -14.30 -35.96 11.53
N GLU A 285 -13.78 -34.93 10.86
CA GLU A 285 -12.49 -35.00 10.14
C GLU A 285 -11.30 -35.18 11.08
N VAL A 286 -11.24 -34.47 12.20
CA VAL A 286 -10.22 -34.67 13.24
C VAL A 286 -10.32 -36.09 13.81
N SER A 287 -11.51 -36.63 14.02
CA SER A 287 -11.68 -38.03 14.47
C SER A 287 -11.26 -39.04 13.40
N ARG A 288 -11.46 -38.75 12.11
CA ARG A 288 -10.93 -39.55 11.00
C ARG A 288 -9.40 -39.49 10.91
N LEU A 289 -8.80 -38.33 11.16
CA LEU A 289 -7.34 -38.12 11.13
C LEU A 289 -6.63 -38.57 12.41
N ALA A 290 -7.35 -38.67 13.53
CA ALA A 290 -6.87 -39.19 14.81
C ALA A 290 -6.84 -40.73 14.88
N ALA A 291 -7.31 -41.42 13.83
CA ALA A 291 -6.91 -42.81 13.62
C ALA A 291 -5.37 -42.84 13.59
N PRO A 292 -4.69 -43.63 14.45
CA PRO A 292 -3.26 -43.56 14.63
C PRO A 292 -2.55 -43.93 13.32
N VAL A 293 -2.21 -42.92 12.54
CA VAL A 293 -1.27 -43.06 11.44
C VAL A 293 0.06 -43.31 12.11
N ALA A 294 0.47 -44.59 12.13
CA ALA A 294 1.75 -45.02 12.65
C ALA A 294 2.84 -44.04 12.14
N PRO A 295 3.66 -43.45 13.02
CA PRO A 295 4.58 -42.37 12.67
C PRO A 295 5.60 -42.87 11.67
N ARG A 296 5.33 -42.68 10.38
CA ARG A 296 6.19 -43.13 9.27
C ARG A 296 7.25 -42.08 8.89
N ALA A 297 6.98 -40.80 9.12
CA ALA A 297 7.86 -39.71 8.68
C ALA A 297 9.09 -39.49 9.57
N VAL A 298 8.98 -39.71 10.89
CA VAL A 298 10.08 -39.49 11.85
C VAL A 298 11.29 -40.39 11.55
N ARG A 299 11.05 -41.60 11.03
CA ARG A 299 12.10 -42.59 10.71
C ARG A 299 12.96 -42.26 9.50
N LEU A 300 12.56 -41.35 8.61
CA LEU A 300 13.40 -40.97 7.46
C LEU A 300 14.38 -39.84 7.82
N MET A 301 13.95 -38.89 8.65
CA MET A 301 14.82 -37.82 9.12
C MET A 301 15.97 -38.36 9.98
N GLU A 302 15.70 -39.32 10.88
CA GLU A 302 16.74 -40.00 11.66
C GLU A 302 17.81 -40.67 10.76
N LYS A 303 17.38 -41.27 9.65
CA LYS A 303 18.30 -41.87 8.67
C LYS A 303 19.11 -40.82 7.92
N ALA A 304 18.51 -39.67 7.60
CA ALA A 304 19.23 -38.56 6.95
C ALA A 304 20.32 -37.98 7.85
N ILE A 305 20.02 -37.81 9.14
CA ILE A 305 21.00 -37.40 10.16
C ILE A 305 22.13 -38.43 10.25
N ALA A 306 21.81 -39.73 10.25
CA ALA A 306 22.83 -40.79 10.28
C ALA A 306 23.74 -40.77 9.03
N VAL A 307 23.18 -40.50 7.84
CA VAL A 307 23.96 -40.31 6.60
C VAL A 307 24.86 -39.08 6.72
N GLN A 308 24.35 -37.96 7.22
CA GLN A 308 25.13 -36.74 7.43
C GLN A 308 26.32 -36.99 8.35
N GLN A 309 26.09 -37.58 9.53
CA GLN A 309 27.16 -37.88 10.48
C GLN A 309 28.21 -38.84 9.91
N ARG A 310 27.79 -39.84 9.13
CA ARG A 310 28.68 -40.88 8.60
C ARG A 310 29.54 -40.39 7.43
N PHE A 311 28.94 -39.69 6.49
CA PHE A 311 29.55 -39.40 5.19
C PHE A 311 29.87 -37.91 4.98
N TRP A 312 29.17 -37.02 5.68
CA TRP A 312 29.29 -35.57 5.55
C TRP A 312 29.75 -34.90 6.86
N GLY A 313 30.25 -35.70 7.81
CA GLY A 313 30.78 -35.23 9.09
C GLY A 313 32.22 -34.74 8.94
N ALA A 314 33.08 -35.10 9.91
CA ALA A 314 34.45 -34.59 10.00
C ALA A 314 35.40 -34.95 8.82
N ASN A 315 34.99 -35.87 7.93
CA ASN A 315 35.82 -36.37 6.83
C ASN A 315 35.48 -35.74 5.47
N TRP A 316 34.55 -34.78 5.43
CA TRP A 316 34.14 -34.10 4.21
C TRP A 316 34.71 -32.69 4.16
N ASP A 317 35.19 -32.29 2.98
CA ASP A 317 35.61 -30.93 2.66
C ASP A 317 34.83 -30.45 1.43
N GLU A 318 34.19 -29.28 1.52
CA GLU A 318 33.44 -28.68 0.41
C GLU A 318 34.33 -28.37 -0.80
N SER A 319 35.61 -28.07 -0.55
CA SER A 319 36.59 -27.68 -1.57
C SER A 319 37.30 -28.87 -2.23
N ASP A 320 37.29 -30.04 -1.60
CA ASP A 320 37.95 -31.25 -2.11
C ASP A 320 36.94 -32.31 -2.56
N ARG A 321 36.80 -32.45 -3.89
CA ARG A 321 35.85 -33.38 -4.50
C ARG A 321 36.18 -34.84 -4.24
N ASP A 322 37.44 -35.18 -3.97
CA ASP A 322 37.83 -36.57 -3.71
C ASP A 322 37.34 -37.04 -2.33
N THR A 323 36.96 -36.11 -1.45
CA THR A 323 36.30 -36.42 -0.17
C THR A 323 34.81 -36.69 -0.30
N TRP A 324 34.20 -36.51 -1.49
CA TRP A 324 32.76 -36.59 -1.66
C TRP A 324 32.29 -38.05 -1.84
N PRO A 325 31.38 -38.55 -0.98
CA PRO A 325 30.82 -39.89 -1.12
C PRO A 325 29.99 -40.00 -2.41
N THR A 326 30.18 -41.08 -3.16
CA THR A 326 29.32 -41.39 -4.32
C THR A 326 27.90 -41.75 -3.85
N GLN A 327 26.89 -41.46 -4.68
CA GLN A 327 25.50 -41.77 -4.35
C GLN A 327 25.31 -43.28 -4.13
N ASP A 328 25.93 -44.11 -4.98
CA ASP A 328 25.87 -45.57 -4.88
C ASP A 328 26.40 -46.10 -3.55
N LEU A 329 27.47 -45.50 -3.01
CA LEU A 329 28.04 -45.85 -1.72
C LEU A 329 27.05 -45.57 -0.58
N ILE A 330 26.41 -44.41 -0.59
CA ILE A 330 25.41 -44.02 0.43
C ILE A 330 24.17 -44.93 0.34
N LEU A 331 23.67 -45.19 -0.88
CA LEU A 331 22.49 -46.05 -1.10
C LEU A 331 22.76 -47.50 -0.69
N ALA A 332 23.95 -48.03 -0.98
CA ALA A 332 24.37 -49.36 -0.55
C ALA A 332 24.40 -49.46 0.99
N TRP A 333 25.01 -48.47 1.66
CA TRP A 333 25.06 -48.42 3.11
C TRP A 333 23.66 -48.30 3.75
N LEU A 334 22.77 -47.48 3.18
CA LEU A 334 21.38 -47.36 3.65
C LEU A 334 20.59 -48.66 3.47
N LYS A 335 20.87 -49.43 2.41
CA LYS A 335 20.23 -50.73 2.16
C LYS A 335 20.67 -51.79 3.17
N GLU A 336 21.95 -51.81 3.51
CA GLU A 336 22.52 -52.73 4.49
C GLU A 336 22.10 -52.37 5.92
N THR A 337 22.22 -51.10 6.30
CA THR A 337 21.95 -50.61 7.67
C THR A 337 20.45 -50.58 7.97
N TYR A 338 19.61 -50.32 6.97
CA TYR A 338 18.16 -50.19 7.14
C TYR A 338 17.40 -51.04 6.09
N PRO A 339 17.39 -52.38 6.22
CA PRO A 339 16.86 -53.29 5.20
C PRO A 339 15.35 -53.13 4.91
N GLY A 340 14.59 -52.50 5.82
CA GLY A 340 13.17 -52.17 5.63
C GLY A 340 12.89 -50.88 4.84
N THR A 341 13.93 -50.18 4.37
CA THR A 341 13.78 -48.93 3.61
C THR A 341 13.57 -49.24 2.13
N SER A 342 12.56 -48.67 1.50
CA SER A 342 12.38 -48.83 0.05
C SER A 342 13.43 -48.03 -0.72
N GLU A 343 13.62 -48.35 -2.01
CA GLU A 343 14.59 -47.63 -2.85
C GLU A 343 14.29 -46.12 -2.92
N LYS A 344 13.02 -45.76 -3.12
CA LYS A 344 12.58 -44.35 -3.15
C LYS A 344 12.87 -43.62 -1.83
N GLN A 345 12.70 -44.30 -0.70
CA GLN A 345 13.01 -43.73 0.61
C GLN A 345 14.52 -43.55 0.80
N ARG A 346 15.36 -44.47 0.31
CA ARG A 346 16.82 -44.30 0.36
C ARG A 346 17.28 -43.10 -0.48
N VAL A 347 16.74 -42.95 -1.68
CA VAL A 347 17.01 -41.79 -2.54
C VAL A 347 16.57 -40.49 -1.86
N ALA A 348 15.37 -40.46 -1.26
CA ALA A 348 14.91 -39.28 -0.53
C ALA A 348 15.79 -38.94 0.67
N VAL A 349 16.22 -39.95 1.44
CA VAL A 349 17.15 -39.78 2.57
C VAL A 349 18.50 -39.23 2.10
N GLU A 350 19.03 -39.75 0.99
CA GLU A 350 20.31 -39.27 0.43
C GLU A 350 20.20 -37.82 -0.06
N LEU A 351 19.12 -37.47 -0.76
CA LEU A 351 18.87 -36.10 -1.23
C LEU A 351 18.76 -35.09 -0.06
N VAL A 352 18.07 -35.47 1.01
CA VAL A 352 17.93 -34.60 2.20
C VAL A 352 19.25 -34.51 2.98
N ALA A 353 20.03 -35.58 3.03
CA ALA A 353 21.30 -35.61 3.75
C ALA A 353 22.44 -34.91 3.01
N CYS A 354 22.36 -34.76 1.68
CA CYS A 354 23.44 -34.23 0.85
C CYS A 354 23.49 -32.69 0.92
N PRO A 355 24.61 -32.09 1.41
CA PRO A 355 24.74 -30.63 1.49
C PRO A 355 25.04 -29.97 0.13
N VAL A 356 25.43 -30.76 -0.88
CA VAL A 356 25.88 -30.27 -2.18
C VAL A 356 24.90 -30.65 -3.30
N ASN A 357 24.64 -29.71 -4.20
CA ASN A 357 23.77 -29.95 -5.34
C ASN A 357 24.51 -30.77 -6.43
N ARG A 358 24.34 -32.10 -6.41
CA ARG A 358 24.97 -33.03 -7.38
C ARG A 358 24.57 -32.75 -8.84
N ASP A 359 23.40 -32.15 -9.10
CA ASP A 359 22.94 -31.85 -10.47
C ASP A 359 23.73 -30.70 -11.12
N ARG A 360 24.32 -29.82 -10.32
CA ARG A 360 25.13 -28.70 -10.84
C ARG A 360 26.41 -29.20 -11.52
N ALA A 361 26.98 -30.31 -11.05
CA ALA A 361 28.17 -30.93 -11.64
C ALA A 361 27.93 -31.55 -13.03
N LYS A 362 26.68 -31.90 -13.38
CA LYS A 362 26.33 -32.38 -14.73
C LYS A 362 26.20 -31.25 -15.75
N ARG A 363 25.95 -30.02 -15.32
CA ARG A 363 25.74 -28.86 -16.21
C ARG A 363 27.04 -28.13 -16.61
N GLY A 364 28.15 -28.41 -15.92
CA GLY A 364 29.43 -27.70 -16.12
C GLY A 364 30.33 -28.21 -17.26
N ASN A 365 29.96 -29.30 -17.95
CA ASN A 365 30.72 -29.79 -19.12
C ASN A 365 30.23 -29.20 -20.47
N GLY A 366 29.40 -28.15 -20.43
CA GLY A 366 29.22 -27.26 -21.57
C GLY A 366 30.46 -26.38 -21.69
N ASN A 367 31.41 -26.84 -22.50
CA ASN A 367 32.59 -26.08 -22.92
C ASN A 367 32.16 -24.64 -23.33
N PRO A 368 32.87 -23.57 -22.91
CA PRO A 368 32.56 -22.20 -23.31
C PRO A 368 32.59 -22.00 -24.83
#